data_AF-A0AAU7QG63-F1
#
_entry.id   AF-A0AAU7QG63-F1
#
_cell.length_a   1.000
_cell.length_b   1.000
_cell.length_c   1.000
_cell.angle_alpha   90.00
_cell.angle_beta   90.00
_cell.angle_gamma   90.00
#
_symmetry.space_group_name_H-M   'P 1'
#
loop_
_entity.id
_entity.type
_entity.pdbx_description
1 polymer ?
#
loop_
_entity_poly.entity_id
_entity_poly.type
_entity_poly.pdbx_seq_one_letter_code
_entity_poly.pdbx_strand_id
1 'polypeptide(L)'
;MSNTVRLHRVLRAPAERVYRAFLDAEAKVKWLPPNGFTARVHHLDARVGGSYKMSFTNFSTGHSHVFGGTYVELTPFERIRYTDQFDDPHLPGEITVTITLKTVSCGTELHVVQEGLPEVIPLEQCYVGWQESLAQLGRLVEVDTPD
;
A
#
# COMPACT_ATOMS: atom_id res chain seq x y z
N MET A 1 -14.74 18.26 -0.28
CA MET A 1 -13.39 18.27 -0.90
C MET A 1 -12.76 16.94 -0.51
N SER A 2 -12.35 16.10 -1.47
CA SER A 2 -11.85 14.76 -1.11
C SER A 2 -10.55 14.85 -0.30
N ASN A 3 -10.44 14.02 0.73
CA ASN A 3 -9.27 13.97 1.61
C ASN A 3 -8.04 13.39 0.87
N THR A 4 -6.85 13.81 1.28
CA THR A 4 -5.58 13.35 0.68
C THR A 4 -4.52 13.07 1.76
N VAL A 5 -3.89 11.90 1.67
CA VAL A 5 -2.71 11.53 2.50
C VAL A 5 -1.44 11.67 1.67
N ARG A 6 -0.39 12.26 2.26
CA ARG A 6 0.93 12.36 1.66
C ARG A 6 2.00 11.90 2.65
N LEU A 7 2.78 10.88 2.28
CA LEU A 7 3.84 10.32 3.14
C LEU A 7 5.16 10.28 2.39
N HIS A 8 6.24 10.48 3.15
CA HIS A 8 7.62 10.43 2.67
C HIS A 8 8.47 9.54 3.58
N ARG A 9 9.32 8.69 3.00
CA ARG A 9 10.32 7.88 3.72
C ARG A 9 11.59 7.75 2.88
N VAL A 10 12.71 7.54 3.55
CA VAL A 10 13.92 7.01 2.93
C VAL A 10 14.16 5.62 3.51
N LEU A 11 14.24 4.62 2.64
CA LEU A 11 14.42 3.21 3.02
C LEU A 11 15.82 2.76 2.59
N ARG A 12 16.52 2.05 3.48
CA ARG A 12 17.84 1.44 3.19
C ARG A 12 17.70 0.15 2.38
N ALA A 13 17.10 0.27 1.20
CA ALA A 13 16.88 -0.83 0.27
C ALA A 13 16.96 -0.33 -1.18
N PRO A 14 17.41 -1.17 -2.12
CA PRO A 14 17.36 -0.82 -3.54
C PRO A 14 15.92 -0.68 -4.03
N ALA A 15 15.70 0.23 -4.98
CA ALA A 15 14.36 0.58 -5.47
C ALA A 15 13.61 -0.62 -6.05
N GLU A 16 14.35 -1.56 -6.66
CA GLU A 16 13.81 -2.84 -7.12
C GLU A 16 13.12 -3.63 -6.01
N ARG A 17 13.77 -3.76 -4.85
CA ARG A 17 13.23 -4.53 -3.71
C ARG A 17 11.99 -3.86 -3.14
N VAL A 18 12.01 -2.53 -3.01
CA VAL A 18 10.86 -1.74 -2.56
C VAL A 18 9.69 -1.90 -3.54
N TYR A 19 9.95 -1.72 -4.84
CA TYR A 19 8.96 -1.85 -5.91
C TYR A 19 8.30 -3.24 -5.90
N ARG A 20 9.10 -4.30 -5.79
CA ARG A 20 8.62 -5.68 -5.72
C ARG A 20 7.70 -5.89 -4.52
N ALA A 21 8.01 -5.32 -3.35
CA ALA A 21 7.18 -5.45 -2.16
C ALA A 21 5.77 -4.84 -2.31
N PHE A 22 5.56 -3.88 -3.22
CA PHE A 22 4.23 -3.33 -3.53
C PHE A 22 3.42 -4.19 -4.50
N LEU A 23 4.06 -5.09 -5.26
CA LEU A 23 3.44 -5.88 -6.32
C LEU A 23 3.48 -7.39 -6.07
N ASP A 24 4.14 -7.83 -5.00
CA ASP A 24 4.15 -9.22 -4.57
C ASP A 24 3.07 -9.47 -3.51
N ALA A 25 2.25 -10.50 -3.72
CA ALA A 25 1.11 -10.80 -2.87
C ALA A 25 1.53 -11.15 -1.43
N GLU A 26 2.58 -11.96 -1.26
CA GLU A 26 3.05 -12.41 0.04
C GLU A 26 3.72 -11.28 0.82
N ALA A 27 4.50 -10.44 0.13
CA ALA A 27 5.06 -9.22 0.69
C ALA A 27 3.95 -8.29 1.19
N LYS A 28 2.93 -8.00 0.37
CA LYS A 28 1.81 -7.12 0.78
C LYS A 28 1.10 -7.65 2.03
N VAL A 29 0.88 -8.97 2.13
CA VAL A 29 0.29 -9.57 3.35
C VAL A 29 1.16 -9.32 4.58
N LYS A 30 2.49 -9.32 4.42
CA LYS A 30 3.44 -9.14 5.52
C LYS A 30 3.60 -7.69 6.00
N TRP A 31 3.41 -6.67 5.15
CA TRP A 31 3.71 -5.29 5.52
C TRP A 31 2.55 -4.29 5.41
N LEU A 32 1.56 -4.54 4.55
CA LEU A 32 0.50 -3.59 4.28
C LEU A 32 -0.60 -3.53 5.37
N PRO A 33 -0.99 -4.61 6.08
CA PRO A 33 -1.97 -4.47 7.15
C PRO A 33 -1.38 -3.68 8.33
N PRO A 34 -2.06 -2.61 8.80
CA PRO A 34 -1.67 -1.92 10.04
C PRO A 34 -1.64 -2.85 11.24
N ASN A 35 -1.07 -2.39 12.36
CA ASN A 35 -0.95 -3.21 13.55
C ASN A 35 -2.34 -3.67 14.05
N GLY A 36 -2.43 -4.94 14.44
CA GLY A 36 -3.71 -5.54 14.89
C GLY A 36 -4.61 -6.03 13.75
N PHE A 37 -4.17 -5.94 12.50
CA PHE A 37 -4.85 -6.53 11.36
C PHE A 37 -4.03 -7.67 10.74
N THR A 38 -4.75 -8.65 10.20
CA THR A 38 -4.21 -9.64 9.26
C THR A 38 -4.72 -9.31 7.86
N ALA A 39 -4.04 -9.80 6.82
CA ALA A 39 -4.42 -9.56 5.45
C ALA A 39 -4.57 -10.86 4.66
N ARG A 40 -5.44 -10.84 3.65
CA ARG A 40 -5.50 -11.85 2.59
C ARG A 40 -5.49 -11.16 1.23
N VAL A 41 -4.62 -11.63 0.33
CA VAL A 41 -4.72 -11.31 -1.10
C VAL A 41 -5.61 -12.37 -1.74
N HIS A 42 -6.74 -11.93 -2.31
CA HIS A 42 -7.65 -12.82 -3.03
C HIS A 42 -7.16 -13.06 -4.46
N HIS A 43 -6.69 -12.00 -5.12
CA HIS A 43 -5.96 -12.06 -6.37
C HIS A 43 -5.11 -10.80 -6.56
N LEU A 44 -4.09 -10.90 -7.41
CA LEU A 44 -3.22 -9.78 -7.78
C LEU A 44 -2.64 -10.02 -9.17
N ASP A 45 -3.01 -9.18 -10.13
CA ASP A 45 -2.49 -9.17 -11.50
C ASP A 45 -1.66 -7.90 -11.72
N ALA A 46 -0.36 -7.95 -11.42
CA ALA A 46 0.56 -6.81 -11.40
C ALA A 46 1.02 -6.38 -12.80
N ARG A 47 0.08 -5.97 -13.63
CA ARG A 47 0.32 -5.34 -14.95
C ARG A 47 -0.61 -4.16 -15.14
N VAL A 48 -0.27 -3.25 -16.06
CA VAL A 48 -1.16 -2.14 -16.41
C VAL A 48 -2.50 -2.71 -16.93
N GLY A 49 -3.61 -2.25 -16.36
CA GLY A 49 -4.97 -2.76 -16.59
C GLY A 49 -5.30 -4.04 -15.82
N GLY A 50 -4.35 -4.64 -15.09
CA GLY A 50 -4.59 -5.75 -14.17
C GLY A 50 -5.23 -5.26 -12.87
N SER A 51 -5.99 -6.15 -12.22
CA SER A 51 -6.70 -5.83 -10.98
C SER A 51 -6.12 -6.56 -9.77
N TYR A 52 -6.46 -6.08 -8.58
CA TYR A 52 -6.19 -6.76 -7.33
C TYR A 52 -7.41 -6.73 -6.41
N LYS A 53 -7.45 -7.68 -5.48
CA LYS A 53 -8.47 -7.75 -4.43
C LYS A 53 -7.84 -8.25 -3.14
N MET A 54 -8.09 -7.55 -2.05
CA MET A 54 -7.54 -7.85 -0.73
C MET A 54 -8.59 -7.66 0.36
N SER A 55 -8.37 -8.31 1.50
CA SER A 55 -9.10 -8.02 2.72
C SER A 55 -8.19 -7.81 3.90
N PHE A 56 -8.55 -6.86 4.76
CA PHE A 56 -7.94 -6.66 6.07
C PHE A 56 -8.92 -7.10 7.14
N THR A 57 -8.48 -8.02 8.00
CA THR A 57 -9.28 -8.58 9.08
C THR A 57 -8.68 -8.18 10.41
N ASN A 58 -9.45 -7.46 11.23
CA ASN A 58 -9.08 -7.12 12.59
C ASN A 58 -8.88 -8.40 13.38
N PHE A 59 -7.68 -8.59 13.94
CA PHE A 59 -7.29 -9.84 14.58
C PHE A 59 -8.11 -10.15 15.84
N SER A 60 -8.51 -9.12 16.59
CA SER A 60 -9.23 -9.28 17.85
C SER A 60 -10.73 -9.50 17.65
N THR A 61 -11.32 -8.88 16.62
CA THR A 61 -12.79 -8.91 16.43
C THR A 61 -13.23 -9.83 15.28
N GLY A 62 -12.31 -10.21 14.39
CA GLY A 62 -12.64 -10.94 13.16
C GLY A 62 -13.35 -10.10 12.10
N HIS A 63 -13.57 -8.80 12.34
CA HIS A 63 -14.20 -7.91 11.37
C HIS A 63 -13.31 -7.70 10.15
N SER A 64 -13.85 -7.87 8.95
CA SER A 64 -13.08 -7.84 7.70
C SER A 64 -13.58 -6.76 6.74
N HIS A 65 -12.65 -5.98 6.20
CA HIS A 65 -12.90 -5.01 5.14
C HIS A 65 -12.28 -5.52 3.84
N VAL A 66 -13.09 -5.62 2.79
CA VAL A 66 -12.65 -6.04 1.46
C VAL A 66 -12.56 -4.82 0.55
N PHE A 67 -11.47 -4.73 -0.21
CA PHE A 67 -11.19 -3.63 -1.11
C PHE A 67 -10.33 -4.10 -2.29
N GLY A 68 -10.32 -3.31 -3.36
CA GLY A 68 -9.54 -3.63 -4.55
C GLY A 68 -9.67 -2.57 -5.62
N GLY A 69 -8.94 -2.77 -6.70
CA GLY A 69 -8.98 -1.85 -7.84
C GLY A 69 -8.02 -2.27 -8.93
N THR A 70 -7.58 -1.29 -9.74
CA THR A 70 -6.85 -1.54 -10.99
C THR A 70 -5.50 -0.83 -11.01
N TYR A 71 -4.45 -1.51 -11.45
CA TYR A 71 -3.16 -0.90 -11.72
C TYR A 71 -3.22 -0.07 -13.00
N VAL A 72 -3.07 1.24 -12.88
CA VAL A 72 -3.21 2.18 -14.00
C VAL A 72 -1.86 2.65 -14.56
N GLU A 73 -0.78 2.53 -13.80
CA GLU A 73 0.57 2.87 -14.24
C GLU A 73 1.59 2.03 -13.46
N LEU A 74 2.53 1.40 -14.17
CA LEU A 74 3.63 0.64 -13.58
C LEU A 74 4.91 0.94 -14.35
N THR A 75 5.77 1.78 -13.78
CA THR A 75 7.11 2.04 -14.30
C THR A 75 8.10 1.33 -13.38
N PRO A 76 8.81 0.28 -13.84
CA PRO A 76 9.69 -0.52 -13.00
C PRO A 76 10.61 0.34 -12.15
N PHE A 77 10.57 0.09 -10.84
CA PHE A 77 11.47 0.70 -9.83
C PHE A 77 11.32 2.21 -9.63
N GLU A 78 10.38 2.85 -10.32
CA GLU A 78 10.18 4.31 -10.27
C GLU A 78 8.76 4.67 -9.83
N ARG A 79 7.73 3.96 -10.30
CA ARG A 79 6.35 4.40 -10.12
C ARG A 79 5.32 3.28 -10.15
N ILE A 80 4.37 3.36 -9.22
CA ILE A 80 3.18 2.51 -9.18
C ILE A 80 1.98 3.42 -8.97
N ARG A 81 0.97 3.36 -9.84
CA ARG A 81 -0.32 4.01 -9.63
C ARG A 81 -1.44 2.99 -9.78
N TYR A 82 -2.36 2.96 -8.82
CA TYR A 82 -3.54 2.10 -8.84
C TYR A 82 -4.76 2.80 -8.26
N THR A 83 -5.93 2.32 -8.64
CA THR A 83 -7.19 2.68 -7.97
C THR A 83 -7.48 1.71 -6.84
N ASP A 84 -8.23 2.17 -5.85
CA ASP A 84 -8.72 1.37 -4.72
C ASP A 84 -10.16 1.77 -4.40
N GLN A 85 -10.99 0.81 -4.04
CA GLN A 85 -12.37 1.01 -3.65
C GLN A 85 -12.78 -0.06 -2.64
N PHE A 86 -13.47 0.36 -1.58
CA PHE A 86 -14.07 -0.55 -0.61
C PHE A 86 -15.34 -1.19 -1.19
N ASP A 87 -15.59 -2.45 -0.85
CA ASP A 87 -16.86 -3.13 -1.17
C ASP A 87 -18.02 -2.67 -0.30
N ASP A 88 -17.73 -2.03 0.83
CA ASP A 88 -18.74 -1.51 1.74
C ASP A 88 -19.49 -0.34 1.08
N PRO A 89 -20.81 -0.47 0.82
CA PRO A 89 -21.59 0.60 0.19
C PRO A 89 -21.64 1.89 1.03
N HIS A 90 -21.30 1.83 2.33
CA HIS A 90 -21.22 3.01 3.20
C HIS A 90 -19.87 3.76 3.08
N LEU A 91 -18.90 3.20 2.36
CA LEU A 91 -17.61 3.81 2.06
C LEU A 91 -17.46 4.06 0.53
N PRO A 92 -18.38 4.82 -0.10
CA PRO A 92 -18.33 5.03 -1.53
C PRO A 92 -17.18 5.95 -1.92
N GLY A 93 -16.66 5.74 -3.14
CA GLY A 93 -15.61 6.57 -3.73
C GLY A 93 -14.47 5.73 -4.26
N GLU A 94 -13.89 6.18 -5.36
CA GLU A 94 -12.65 5.62 -5.88
C GLU A 94 -11.47 6.42 -5.32
N ILE A 95 -10.55 5.70 -4.70
CA ILE A 95 -9.28 6.21 -4.20
C ILE A 95 -8.24 6.00 -5.29
N THR A 96 -7.34 6.97 -5.49
CA THR A 96 -6.15 6.80 -6.31
C THR A 96 -4.92 6.79 -5.40
N VAL A 97 -4.10 5.75 -5.50
CA VAL A 97 -2.81 5.66 -4.80
C VAL A 97 -1.68 5.79 -5.81
N THR A 98 -0.78 6.73 -5.57
CA THR A 98 0.45 6.94 -6.33
C THR A 98 1.65 6.70 -5.42
N ILE A 99 2.52 5.77 -5.81
CA ILE A 99 3.81 5.49 -5.20
C ILE A 99 4.89 5.96 -6.17
N THR A 100 5.80 6.80 -5.68
CA THR A 100 6.98 7.24 -6.44
C THR A 100 8.23 6.82 -5.68
N LEU A 101 9.17 6.21 -6.40
CA LEU A 101 10.44 5.73 -5.91
C LEU A 101 11.57 6.49 -6.62
N LYS A 102 12.59 6.86 -5.87
CA LYS A 102 13.79 7.50 -6.40
C LYS A 102 15.02 6.93 -5.71
N THR A 103 15.96 6.42 -6.50
CA THR A 103 17.25 5.97 -5.97
C THR A 103 18.02 7.13 -5.36
N VAL A 104 18.54 6.91 -4.14
CA VAL A 104 19.38 7.86 -3.39
C VAL A 104 20.61 7.14 -2.86
N SER A 105 21.60 7.87 -2.34
CA SER A 105 22.90 7.30 -1.94
C SER A 105 22.80 6.21 -0.87
N CYS A 106 21.78 6.25 -0.01
CA CYS A 106 21.58 5.29 1.07
C CYS A 106 20.44 4.29 0.81
N GLY A 107 19.88 4.24 -0.41
CA GLY A 107 18.79 3.32 -0.76
C GLY A 107 17.75 3.99 -1.66
N THR A 108 16.50 4.07 -1.19
CA THR A 108 15.36 4.56 -1.98
C THR A 108 14.56 5.59 -1.21
N GLU A 109 14.35 6.75 -1.82
CA GLU A 109 13.34 7.71 -1.41
C GLU A 109 11.97 7.25 -1.92
N LEU A 110 11.00 7.16 -1.02
CA LEU A 110 9.63 6.70 -1.23
C LEU A 110 8.66 7.84 -0.93
N HIS A 111 7.80 8.16 -1.88
CA HIS A 111 6.64 9.04 -1.71
C HIS A 111 5.35 8.25 -1.96
N VAL A 112 4.39 8.40 -1.05
CA VAL A 112 3.04 7.84 -1.18
C VAL A 112 2.03 8.98 -1.17
N VAL A 113 1.16 9.02 -2.17
CA VAL A 113 0.04 9.94 -2.25
C VAL A 113 -1.23 9.12 -2.43
N GLN A 114 -2.19 9.28 -1.51
CA GLN A 114 -3.50 8.64 -1.57
C GLN A 114 -4.57 9.72 -1.64
N GLU A 115 -5.27 9.80 -2.76
CA GLU A 115 -6.26 10.82 -3.12
C GLU A 115 -7.65 10.19 -3.26
N GLY A 116 -8.72 10.99 -3.10
CA GLY A 116 -10.08 10.48 -3.25
C GLY A 116 -10.62 9.74 -2.03
N LEU A 117 -9.99 9.90 -0.85
CA LEU A 117 -10.47 9.27 0.38
C LEU A 117 -11.90 9.74 0.71
N PRO A 118 -12.85 8.81 0.95
CA PRO A 118 -14.21 9.16 1.38
C PRO A 118 -14.19 10.03 2.65
N GLU A 119 -14.99 11.09 2.68
CA GLU A 119 -14.98 12.08 3.79
C GLU A 119 -15.39 11.46 5.14
N VAL A 120 -16.10 10.33 5.13
CA VAL A 120 -16.49 9.58 6.33
C VAL A 120 -15.30 8.89 7.00
N ILE A 121 -14.19 8.67 6.28
CA ILE A 121 -12.97 8.07 6.85
C ILE A 121 -12.12 9.17 7.48
N PRO A 122 -11.84 9.10 8.80
CA PRO A 122 -11.00 10.09 9.47
C PRO A 122 -9.58 10.10 8.87
N LEU A 123 -9.15 11.26 8.39
CA LEU A 123 -7.87 11.40 7.67
C LEU A 123 -6.67 11.02 8.54
N GLU A 124 -6.70 11.40 9.81
CA GLU A 124 -5.66 11.06 10.79
C GLU A 124 -5.51 9.55 11.01
N GLN A 125 -6.59 8.77 10.90
CA GLN A 125 -6.53 7.31 11.01
C GLN A 125 -5.85 6.70 9.79
N CYS A 126 -6.09 7.25 8.58
CA CYS A 126 -5.35 6.85 7.39
C CYS A 126 -3.85 7.11 7.54
N TYR A 127 -3.46 8.27 8.10
CA TYR A 127 -2.06 8.56 8.38
C TYR A 127 -1.44 7.56 9.36
N VAL A 128 -2.12 7.25 10.46
CA VAL A 128 -1.61 6.27 11.45
C VAL A 128 -1.44 4.89 10.80
N GLY A 129 -2.47 4.40 10.09
CA GLY A 129 -2.40 3.09 9.43
C GLY A 129 -1.26 2.99 8.41
N TRP A 130 -1.07 4.03 7.58
CA TRP A 130 0.06 4.09 6.66
C TRP A 130 1.41 4.16 7.37
N GLN A 131 1.53 4.92 8.45
CA GLN A 131 2.80 5.02 9.19
C GLN A 131 3.23 3.67 9.76
N GLU A 132 2.29 2.91 10.32
CA GLU A 132 2.54 1.56 10.81
C GLU A 132 2.95 0.62 9.68
N SER A 133 2.20 0.63 8.58
CA SER A 133 2.47 -0.21 7.40
C SER A 133 3.84 0.09 6.80
N LEU A 134 4.20 1.37 6.66
CA LEU A 134 5.52 1.77 6.14
C LEU A 134 6.66 1.39 7.09
N ALA A 135 6.44 1.36 8.41
CA ALA A 135 7.42 0.84 9.34
C ALA A 135 7.63 -0.67 9.18
N GLN A 136 6.55 -1.43 8.93
CA GLN A 136 6.63 -2.85 8.60
C GLN A 136 7.32 -3.09 7.26
N LEU A 137 7.06 -2.25 6.25
CA LEU A 137 7.76 -2.29 4.96
C LEU A 137 9.26 -2.14 5.16
N GLY A 138 9.70 -1.17 5.95
CA GLY A 138 11.12 -0.99 6.29
C GLY A 138 11.75 -2.26 6.88
N ARG A 139 11.06 -2.92 7.82
CA ARG A 139 11.52 -4.19 8.40
C ARG A 139 11.60 -5.33 7.37
N LEU A 140 10.81 -5.29 6.31
CA LEU A 140 10.82 -6.29 5.26
C LEU A 140 11.96 -6.06 4.26
N VAL A 141 12.20 -4.81 3.85
CA VAL A 141 13.06 -4.52 2.69
C VAL A 141 14.49 -4.11 3.06
N GLU A 142 14.74 -3.63 4.28
CA GLU A 142 16.06 -3.12 4.68
C GLU A 142 17.04 -4.21 5.16
N VAL A 143 16.60 -5.47 5.27
CA VAL A 143 17.46 -6.56 5.73
C VAL A 143 18.21 -7.15 4.53
N ASP A 144 19.54 -7.17 4.62
CA ASP A 144 20.37 -8.05 3.80
C ASP A 144 20.55 -9.37 4.56
N THR A 145 19.65 -10.31 4.31
CA THR A 145 19.75 -11.68 4.83
C THR A 145 20.48 -12.51 3.77
N PRO A 146 21.63 -13.14 4.07
CA PRO A 146 22.20 -14.14 3.17
C PRO A 146 21.25 -15.35 3.08
N ASP A 147 21.15 -15.95 1.89
CA ASP A 147 20.39 -17.19 1.63
C ASP A 147 20.90 -18.37 2.46
#